data_AF-A0A2S6S395-F1
#
_entry.id   AF-A0A2S6S395-F1
#
_cell.length_a   1.000
_cell.length_b   1.000
_cell.length_c   1.000
_cell.angle_alpha   90.00
_cell.angle_beta   90.00
_cell.angle_gamma   90.00
#
_symmetry.space_group_name_H-M   'P 1'
#
loop_
_entity.id
_entity.type
_entity.pdbx_description
1 polymer ?
#
loop_
_entity_poly.entity_id
_entity_poly.type
_entity_poly.pdbx_seq_one_letter_code
_entity_poly.pdbx_strand_id
1 'polypeptide(L)' 'FAISVIGVLVFVGLTAYDTQHIKRMYVESDETEIAGKKAIIGSLKLYLDFINLFIMLLHLFGNRR' A
#
# COMPACT_ATOMS: atom_id res chain seq x y z
N PHE A 1 -20.20 6.21 -12.10
CA PHE A 1 -20.36 5.96 -10.65
C PHE A 1 -20.01 4.51 -10.27
N ALA A 2 -20.71 3.49 -10.79
CA ALA A 2 -20.40 2.08 -10.48
C ALA A 2 -18.97 1.65 -10.86
N ILE A 3 -18.49 2.04 -12.04
CA ILE A 3 -17.11 1.78 -12.51
C ILE A 3 -16.08 2.43 -11.56
N SER A 4 -16.37 3.63 -11.06
CA SER A 4 -15.52 4.38 -10.13
C SER A 4 -15.41 3.69 -8.77
N VAL A 5 -16.51 3.14 -8.25
CA VAL A 5 -16.54 2.39 -6.99
C VAL A 5 -15.80 1.05 -7.11
N ILE A 6 -15.97 0.34 -8.22
CA ILE A 6 -15.24 -0.92 -8.50
C ILE A 6 -13.73 -0.67 -8.58
N GLY A 7 -13.32 0.40 -9.29
CA GLY A 7 -11.92 0.81 -9.34
C GLY A 7 -11.34 1.08 -7.96
N VAL A 8 -12.12 1.68 -7.06
CA VAL A 8 -11.69 1.91 -5.68
C VAL A 8 -11.53 0.63 -4.88
N LEU A 9 -12.50 -0.29 -4.94
CA LEU A 9 -12.44 -1.55 -4.20
C LEU A 9 -11.28 -2.45 -4.64
N VAL A 10 -11.01 -2.54 -5.94
CA VAL A 10 -9.90 -3.35 -6.48
C VAL A 10 -8.56 -2.82 -5.99
N PHE A 11 -8.33 -1.53 -6.13
CA PHE A 11 -7.05 -0.95 -5.73
C PHE A 11 -6.85 -1.01 -4.20
N VAL A 12 -7.89 -0.76 -3.40
CA VAL A 12 -7.82 -0.90 -1.93
C VAL A 12 -7.48 -2.34 -1.55
N GLY A 13 -8.07 -3.33 -2.25
CA GLY A 13 -7.73 -4.74 -2.07
C GLY A 13 -6.26 -5.06 -2.42
N LEU A 14 -5.76 -4.51 -3.52
CA LEU A 14 -4.35 -4.66 -3.93
C LEU A 14 -3.39 -4.01 -2.91
N THR A 15 -3.69 -2.81 -2.43
CA THR A 15 -2.90 -2.12 -1.39
C THR A 15 -2.90 -2.89 -0.06
N ALA A 16 -4.03 -3.48 0.34
CA ALA A 16 -4.11 -4.31 1.53
C ALA A 16 -3.27 -5.60 1.41
N TYR A 17 -3.22 -6.18 0.20
CA TYR A 17 -2.35 -7.32 -0.09
C TYR A 17 -0.86 -6.93 0.00
N ASP A 18 -0.49 -5.78 -0.56
CA ASP A 18 0.88 -5.25 -0.51
C ASP A 18 1.37 -5.03 0.93
N THR A 19 0.48 -4.55 1.82
CA THR A 19 0.76 -4.37 3.25
C THR A 19 1.07 -5.70 3.94
N GLN A 20 0.30 -6.76 3.63
CA GLN A 20 0.53 -8.08 4.22
C GLN A 20 1.83 -8.72 3.71
N HIS A 21 2.20 -8.47 2.46
CA HIS A 21 3.44 -8.97 1.88
C HIS A 21 4.68 -8.35 2.56
N ILE A 22 4.64 -7.05 2.86
CA ILE A 22 5.69 -6.38 3.65
C ILE A 22 5.85 -7.05 5.01
N LYS A 23 4.74 -7.30 5.71
CA LYS A 23 4.78 -7.89 7.06
C LYS A 23 5.43 -9.27 7.08
N ARG A 24 5.19 -10.11 6.06
CA ARG A 24 5.82 -11.44 5.94
C ARG A 24 7.33 -11.34 5.72
N MET A 25 7.77 -10.36 4.92
CA MET A 25 9.18 -10.15 4.59
C MET A 25 10.07 -9.78 5.79
N TYR A 26 9.47 -9.30 6.89
CA TYR A 26 10.15 -8.99 8.16
C TYR A 26 10.25 -10.19 9.10
N VAL A 27 9.39 -11.21 8.97
CA VAL A 27 9.34 -12.35 9.89
C VAL A 27 10.40 -13.40 9.55
N GLU A 28 11.02 -13.31 8.37
CA GLU A 28 11.78 -14.41 7.76
C GLU A 28 13.31 -14.19 7.73
N SER A 29 13.92 -13.37 8.61
CA SER A 29 15.38 -13.14 8.49
C SER A 29 16.14 -12.94 9.80
N ASP A 30 16.99 -13.94 10.06
CA ASP A 30 17.94 -14.08 11.17
C ASP A 30 19.21 -13.19 11.06
N GLU A 31 19.40 -12.41 9.99
CA GLU A 31 20.60 -11.57 9.81
C GLU A 31 20.34 -10.09 10.13
N THR A 32 20.90 -9.62 11.25
CA THR A 32 20.74 -8.27 11.82
C THR A 32 21.10 -7.13 10.87
N GLU A 33 22.01 -7.34 9.92
CA GLU A 33 22.39 -6.32 8.92
C GLU A 33 21.31 -6.13 7.84
N ILE A 34 20.62 -7.21 7.47
CA ILE A 34 19.54 -7.19 6.48
C ILE A 34 18.27 -6.56 7.09
N ALA A 35 18.06 -6.70 8.41
CA ALA A 35 16.91 -6.18 9.12
C ALA A 35 16.77 -4.65 9.02
N GLY A 36 17.88 -3.90 9.14
CA GLY A 36 17.88 -2.43 9.04
C GLY A 36 17.53 -1.92 7.64
N LYS A 37 18.08 -2.52 6.60
CA LYS A 37 17.74 -2.19 5.20
C LYS A 37 16.29 -2.55 4.87
N LYS A 38 15.80 -3.70 5.34
CA LYS A 38 14.39 -4.09 5.22
C LYS A 38 13.47 -3.12 5.95
N ALA A 39 13.89 -2.59 7.11
CA ALA A 39 13.15 -1.58 7.84
C ALA A 39 12.83 -0.34 6.98
N ILE A 40 13.85 0.15 6.26
CA ILE A 40 13.76 1.33 5.38
C ILE A 40 12.92 1.03 4.13
N ILE A 41 13.11 -0.14 3.50
CA ILE A 41 12.35 -0.52 2.31
C ILE A 41 10.87 -0.76 2.66
N GLY A 42 10.58 -1.38 3.79
CA GLY A 42 9.22 -1.61 4.27
C GLY A 42 8.50 -0.31 4.61
N SER A 43 9.17 0.64 5.27
CA SER A 43 8.61 1.95 5.56
C SER A 43 8.40 2.80 4.30
N LEU A 44 9.32 2.75 3.33
CA LEU A 44 9.14 3.39 2.03
C LEU A 44 7.95 2.81 1.27
N LYS A 45 7.78 1.48 1.27
CA LYS A 45 6.66 0.85 0.58
C LYS A 45 5.31 1.23 1.23
N LEU A 46 5.25 1.27 2.56
CA LEU A 46 4.08 1.78 3.30
C LEU A 46 3.78 3.26 2.97
N TYR A 47 4.82 4.09 2.82
CA TYR A 47 4.66 5.50 2.43
C TYR A 47 4.06 5.64 1.02
N LEU A 48 4.51 4.83 0.07
CA LEU A 48 3.96 4.81 -1.29
C LEU A 48 2.52 4.28 -1.32
N ASP A 49 2.21 3.24 -0.54
CA ASP A 49 0.86 2.71 -0.38
C ASP A 49 -0.09 3.77 0.18
N PHE A 50 0.35 4.55 1.17
CA PHE A 50 -0.41 5.68 1.72
C PHE A 50 -0.71 6.74 0.66
N ILE A 51 0.28 7.14 -0.15
CA ILE A 51 0.08 8.11 -1.25
C ILE A 51 -0.93 7.58 -2.27
N ASN A 52 -0.81 6.33 -2.69
CA ASN A 52 -1.72 5.73 -3.66
C ASN A 52 -3.17 5.72 -3.15
N LEU A 53 -3.36 5.32 -1.89
CA LEU A 53 -4.67 5.34 -1.25
C LEU A 53 -5.22 6.77 -1.14
N PHE A 54 -4.38 7.74 -0.79
CA PHE A 54 -4.78 9.14 -0.70
C PHE A 54 -5.22 9.71 -2.06
N ILE A 55 -4.46 9.47 -3.14
CA ILE A 55 -4.79 9.91 -4.50
C ILE A 55 -6.12 9.29 -4.96
N MET A 56 -6.35 8.02 -4.66
CA MET A 56 -7.63 7.39 -5.00
C MET A 56 -8.81 7.98 -4.26
N LEU A 57 -8.66 8.30 -2.97
CA LEU A 57 -9.70 8.99 -2.21
C LEU A 57 -9.97 10.37 -2.83
N LEU A 58 -8.92 11.11 -3.21
CA LEU A 58 -9.07 12.38 -3.94
C LEU A 58 -9.83 12.19 -5.26
N HIS A 59 -9.54 11.13 -6.03
CA HIS A 59 -10.23 10.87 -7.28
C HIS A 59 -11.70 10.46 -7.05
N LEU A 60 -11.98 9.68 -6.00
CA LEU A 60 -13.34 9.27 -5.64
C LEU A 60 -14.20 10.44 -5.18
N PHE A 61 -13.65 11.34 -4.35
CA PHE A 61 -14.36 12.50 -3.81
C PHE A 61 -14.35 13.71 -4.75
N GLY A 62 -13.29 13.84 -5.57
CA GLY A 62 -13.08 14.94 -6.50
C GLY A 62 -13.76 14.78 -7.87
N ASN A 63 -14.16 13.56 -8.26
CA ASN A 63 -14.85 13.32 -9.54
C ASN A 63 -16.35 13.72 -9.49
N ARG A 64 -16.64 14.90 -8.95
CA ARG A 64 -17.98 15.52 -8.91
C ARG A 64 -17.96 16.79 -9.77
N ARG A 65 -18.14 16.58 -11.08
CA ARG A 65 -18.34 17.56 -12.18
C ARG A 65 -17.08 18.14 -12.81
#